data_AF-A0A1Y2I5W5-F1
#
_entry.id   AF-A0A1Y2I5W5-F1
#
_cell.length_a   1.000
_cell.length_b   1.000
_cell.length_c   1.000
_cell.angle_alpha   90.00
_cell.angle_beta   90.00
_cell.angle_gamma   90.00
#
_symmetry.space_group_name_H-M   'P 1'
#
loop_
_entity.id
_entity.type
_entity.pdbx_description
1 polymer ?
#
loop_
_entity_poly.entity_id
_entity_poly.type
_entity_poly.pdbx_seq_one_letter_code
_entity_poly.pdbx_strand_id
1 'polypeptide(L)'
;MDDVALVTTGKTCDVCHDKVRSFMDREGGAQQWSHSHNSMFSLDKFGLLNCKAQQKRIGLGPPLHLSDGTSIAPADHHRFLGVLVDQALCFKQHVAAAYAKGSRLVSQIRRLATARNGLTMQAFGFYLAVVVPSMLYAADTFMTPLRTLEGHTWQHGSVGHVRRLAAVQRQALLAMTGALRSAPTDALEAHARLLPFDLLVDKLCHRAAVRLCALPDSHPLAPHVRRAGAPFVKSHRSALHELLDAYRLWPDHKTMEGIQVTRLHPRWQPRHRVHILDNRDKAAAEDEAWGMHRAYRVYTDGSDFKGGVGAAALLYVPGRAQPKVLQLHLGPSSQHTVYEAELVVILLGMELL
;
A
#
# COMPACT_ATOMS: atom_id res chain seq x y z
N MET A 1 5.79 -5.03 19.31
CA MET A 1 6.26 -5.41 17.96
C MET A 1 6.95 -6.73 18.22
N ASP A 2 6.30 -7.82 17.82
CA ASP A 2 6.59 -9.12 18.43
C ASP A 2 7.38 -10.02 17.46
N ASP A 3 7.36 -9.66 16.17
CA ASP A 3 8.13 -10.30 15.11
C ASP A 3 9.40 -9.48 14.81
N VAL A 4 10.56 -10.13 14.88
CA VAL A 4 11.88 -9.54 14.57
C VAL A 4 12.56 -10.36 13.49
N ALA A 5 13.20 -9.70 12.52
CA ALA A 5 14.06 -10.35 11.54
C ALA A 5 15.51 -9.90 11.75
N LEU A 6 16.43 -10.88 11.78
CA LEU A 6 17.87 -10.64 11.77
C LEU A 6 18.43 -11.08 10.43
N VAL A 7 19.10 -10.16 9.73
CA VAL A 7 19.74 -10.44 8.43
C VAL A 7 21.25 -10.32 8.58
N THR A 8 21.97 -11.41 8.35
CA THR A 8 23.43 -11.45 8.36
C THR A 8 23.98 -11.77 6.98
N THR A 9 25.09 -11.13 6.61
CA THR A 9 25.80 -11.40 5.35
C THR A 9 27.19 -11.96 5.61
N GLY A 10 27.65 -12.89 4.78
CA GLY A 10 28.91 -13.60 4.96
C GLY A 10 29.27 -14.44 3.73
N LYS A 11 30.53 -14.88 3.65
CA LYS A 11 31.00 -15.74 2.55
C LYS A 11 30.50 -17.17 2.66
N THR A 12 30.19 -17.64 3.88
CA THR A 12 29.69 -18.99 4.18
C THR A 12 28.55 -18.92 5.19
N CYS A 13 27.75 -20.00 5.28
CA CYS A 13 26.70 -20.12 6.29
C CYS A 13 27.27 -20.03 7.70
N ASP A 14 28.42 -20.65 7.96
CA ASP A 14 29.05 -20.66 9.28
C ASP A 14 29.39 -19.24 9.77
N VAL A 15 29.97 -18.40 8.90
CA VAL A 15 30.26 -16.99 9.22
C VAL A 15 28.98 -16.20 9.52
N CYS A 16 27.88 -16.50 8.81
CA CYS A 16 26.59 -15.89 9.13
C CYS A 16 26.05 -16.38 10.47
N HIS A 17 26.11 -17.69 10.72
CA HIS A 17 25.66 -18.31 11.97
C HIS A 17 26.45 -17.80 13.18
N ASP A 18 27.77 -17.57 13.04
CA ASP A 18 28.60 -16.95 14.07
C ASP A 18 28.13 -15.54 14.42
N LYS A 19 27.74 -14.75 13.41
CA LYS A 19 27.17 -13.41 13.64
C LYS A 19 25.81 -13.48 14.32
N VAL A 20 24.97 -14.46 13.96
CA VAL A 20 23.69 -14.70 14.63
C VAL A 20 23.91 -15.09 16.09
N ARG A 21 24.78 -16.07 16.36
CA ARG A 21 25.18 -16.45 17.72
C ARG A 21 25.70 -15.26 18.52
N SER A 22 26.63 -14.51 17.95
CA SER A 22 27.18 -13.32 18.61
C SER A 22 26.08 -12.30 18.94
N PHE A 23 25.11 -12.08 18.05
CA PHE A 23 23.97 -11.20 18.33
C PHE A 23 23.08 -11.73 19.47
N MET A 24 22.84 -13.05 19.50
CA MET A 24 22.01 -13.69 20.52
C MET A 24 22.68 -13.70 21.91
N ASP A 25 23.96 -14.05 21.96
CA ASP A 25 24.63 -14.53 23.17
C ASP A 25 25.64 -13.54 23.78
N ARG A 26 26.05 -12.49 23.06
CA ARG A 26 27.00 -11.50 23.62
C ARG A 26 26.42 -10.77 24.83
N GLU A 27 27.29 -10.14 25.61
CA GLU A 27 26.86 -9.20 26.66
C GLU A 27 26.01 -8.07 26.07
N GLY A 28 24.84 -7.83 26.65
CA GLY A 28 23.81 -6.93 26.11
C GLY A 28 23.12 -7.46 24.83
N GLY A 29 23.31 -8.74 24.50
CA GLY A 29 22.73 -9.42 23.34
C GLY A 29 21.24 -9.72 23.51
N ALA A 30 20.66 -10.36 22.50
CA ALA A 30 19.22 -10.57 22.43
C ALA A 30 18.70 -11.41 23.61
N GLN A 31 19.40 -12.47 24.02
CA GLN A 31 18.96 -13.31 25.14
C GLN A 31 18.94 -12.54 26.47
N GLN A 32 20.00 -11.77 26.77
CA GLN A 32 20.04 -10.95 27.99
C GLN A 32 18.96 -9.85 27.97
N TRP A 33 18.72 -9.23 26.81
CA TRP A 33 17.63 -8.27 26.65
C TRP A 33 16.27 -8.93 26.91
N SER A 34 16.06 -10.11 26.32
CA SER A 34 14.83 -10.91 26.46
C SER A 34 14.52 -11.27 27.91
N HIS A 35 15.53 -11.74 28.66
CA HIS A 35 15.40 -12.03 30.09
C HIS A 35 15.15 -10.77 30.93
N SER A 36 15.90 -9.70 30.71
CA SER A 36 15.76 -8.46 31.49
C SER A 36 14.44 -7.73 31.28
N HIS A 37 13.81 -7.90 30.12
CA HIS A 37 12.52 -7.28 29.78
C HIS A 37 11.33 -8.24 29.92
N ASN A 38 11.54 -9.43 30.49
CA ASN A 38 10.53 -10.50 30.65
C ASN A 38 9.77 -10.80 29.33
N SER A 39 10.50 -10.80 28.23
CA SER A 39 9.99 -10.95 26.86
C SER A 39 10.74 -12.07 26.16
N MET A 40 10.49 -13.32 26.60
CA MET A 40 11.18 -14.52 26.10
C MET A 40 10.96 -14.75 24.60
N PHE A 41 12.04 -15.06 23.87
CA PHE A 41 11.93 -15.48 22.48
C PHE A 41 11.36 -16.91 22.38
N SER A 42 10.36 -17.07 21.51
CA SER A 42 9.79 -18.37 21.13
C SER A 42 10.70 -19.01 20.08
N LEU A 43 11.77 -19.69 20.52
CA LEU A 43 12.75 -20.30 19.61
C LEU A 43 12.14 -21.40 18.72
N ASP A 44 11.05 -22.03 19.15
CA ASP A 44 10.24 -22.96 18.36
C ASP A 44 9.62 -22.32 17.10
N LYS A 45 9.43 -20.99 17.12
CA LYS A 45 8.95 -20.20 15.98
C LYS A 45 10.07 -19.57 15.17
N PHE A 46 11.33 -19.74 15.60
CA PHE A 46 12.48 -19.14 14.93
C PHE A 46 12.65 -19.75 13.53
N GLY A 47 12.40 -18.95 12.50
CA GLY A 47 12.63 -19.33 11.12
C GLY A 47 14.07 -19.09 10.68
N LEU A 48 14.84 -20.15 10.46
CA LEU A 48 16.16 -20.05 9.84
C LEU A 48 16.07 -20.20 8.32
N LEU A 49 16.47 -19.16 7.58
CA LEU A 49 16.61 -19.18 6.12
C LEU A 49 18.06 -18.95 5.73
N ASN A 50 18.70 -19.99 5.17
CA ASN A 50 20.06 -19.90 4.64
C ASN A 50 20.02 -19.49 3.15
N CYS A 51 19.97 -18.19 2.88
CA CYS A 51 19.93 -17.67 1.51
C CYS A 51 21.32 -17.75 0.83
N LYS A 52 21.38 -18.31 -0.39
CA LYS A 52 22.61 -18.42 -1.17
C LYS A 52 22.49 -17.64 -2.48
N ALA A 53 23.54 -16.91 -2.85
CA ALA A 53 23.57 -16.13 -4.10
C ALA A 53 23.51 -17.00 -5.37
N GLN A 54 24.00 -18.24 -5.32
CA GLN A 54 23.98 -19.18 -6.44
C GLN A 54 22.82 -20.17 -6.32
N GLN A 55 21.78 -19.98 -7.16
CA GLN A 55 20.58 -20.81 -7.14
C GLN A 55 20.84 -22.31 -7.45
N LYS A 56 21.91 -22.65 -8.18
CA LYS A 56 22.23 -24.04 -8.54
C LYS A 56 22.83 -24.89 -7.41
N ARG A 57 23.16 -24.28 -6.26
CA ARG A 57 23.71 -24.96 -5.05
C ARG A 57 22.79 -24.84 -3.84
N ILE A 58 21.50 -24.62 -4.10
CA ILE A 58 20.50 -24.49 -3.06
C ILE A 58 20.27 -25.86 -2.42
N GLY A 59 20.72 -25.97 -1.19
CA GLY A 59 20.31 -26.96 -0.20
C GLY A 59 20.16 -26.19 1.11
N LEU A 60 19.33 -26.71 2.02
CA LEU A 60 18.94 -26.02 3.26
C LEU A 60 20.13 -25.51 4.08
N GLY A 61 21.31 -26.12 3.91
CA GLY A 61 22.51 -25.76 4.65
C GLY A 61 22.50 -26.38 6.05
N PRO A 62 23.48 -26.01 6.89
CA PRO A 62 23.56 -26.53 8.25
C PRO A 62 22.49 -25.91 9.16
N PRO A 63 22.11 -26.59 10.25
CA PRO A 63 21.36 -25.99 11.35
C PRO A 63 22.18 -24.93 12.08
N LEU A 64 21.47 -23.95 12.63
CA LEU A 64 22.06 -22.96 13.53
C LEU A 64 22.08 -23.56 14.94
N HIS A 65 23.25 -23.63 15.54
CA HIS A 65 23.41 -24.02 16.93
C HIS A 65 23.65 -22.78 17.79
N LEU A 66 22.78 -22.54 18.78
CA LEU A 66 22.93 -21.48 19.77
C LEU A 66 23.79 -21.95 20.96
N SER A 67 24.30 -21.01 21.76
CA SER A 67 25.20 -21.34 22.88
C SER A 67 24.51 -22.07 24.04
N ASP A 68 23.18 -22.00 24.13
CA ASP A 68 22.36 -22.74 25.10
C ASP A 68 22.11 -24.22 24.71
N GLY A 69 22.68 -24.66 23.57
CA GLY A 69 22.49 -26.00 23.03
C GLY A 69 21.28 -26.14 22.09
N THR A 70 20.47 -25.10 21.92
CA THR A 70 19.33 -25.13 20.99
C THR A 70 19.81 -25.25 19.55
N SER A 71 19.21 -26.18 18.80
CA SER A 71 19.47 -26.40 17.38
C SER A 71 18.25 -25.99 16.56
N ILE A 72 18.44 -25.03 15.67
CA ILE A 72 17.39 -24.49 14.80
C ILE A 72 17.62 -25.03 13.38
N ALA A 73 16.69 -25.85 12.91
CA ALA A 73 16.75 -26.44 11.58
C ALA A 73 16.46 -25.38 10.49
N PRO A 74 17.20 -25.40 9.38
CA PRO A 74 16.94 -24.51 8.26
C PRO A 74 15.68 -24.95 7.49
N ALA A 75 14.91 -23.97 7.02
CA ALA A 75 13.74 -24.17 6.17
C ALA A 75 14.01 -23.69 4.74
N ASP A 76 13.29 -24.24 3.77
CA ASP A 76 13.36 -23.78 2.38
C ASP A 76 12.60 -22.45 2.20
N HIS A 77 11.59 -22.22 3.04
CA HIS A 77 10.82 -20.98 3.12
C HIS A 77 10.27 -20.73 4.53
N HIS A 78 10.03 -19.47 4.87
CA HIS A 78 9.47 -19.07 6.16
C HIS A 78 8.53 -17.87 6.01
N ARG A 79 7.53 -17.75 6.90
CA ARG A 79 6.59 -16.63 6.88
C ARG A 79 7.11 -15.48 7.73
N PHE A 80 7.24 -14.30 7.13
CA PHE A 80 7.56 -13.07 7.83
C PHE A 80 6.60 -11.95 7.41
N LEU A 81 5.93 -11.31 8.39
CA LEU A 81 4.92 -10.26 8.16
C LEU A 81 3.87 -10.61 7.10
N GLY A 82 3.47 -11.89 7.02
CA GLY A 82 2.48 -12.40 6.06
C GLY A 82 3.03 -12.82 4.70
N VAL A 83 4.31 -12.55 4.40
CA VAL A 83 4.98 -12.96 3.15
C VAL A 83 5.74 -14.27 3.37
N LEU A 84 5.67 -15.20 2.42
CA LEU A 84 6.49 -16.42 2.46
C LEU A 84 7.80 -16.13 1.71
N VAL A 85 8.89 -16.02 2.44
CA VAL A 85 10.22 -15.77 1.88
C VAL A 85 10.91 -17.12 1.73
N ASP A 86 11.35 -17.46 0.52
CA ASP A 86 12.15 -18.65 0.26
C ASP A 86 13.64 -18.31 0.19
N GLN A 87 14.48 -19.32 0.43
CA GLN A 87 15.95 -19.19 0.39
C GLN A 87 16.52 -18.67 -0.94
N ALA A 88 15.77 -18.79 -2.04
CA ALA A 88 16.18 -18.30 -3.37
C ALA A 88 15.64 -16.89 -3.67
N LEU A 89 14.81 -16.33 -2.77
CA LEU A 89 14.07 -15.08 -2.94
C LEU A 89 13.27 -15.04 -4.25
N CYS A 90 12.73 -16.19 -4.67
CA CYS A 90 11.97 -16.30 -5.91
C CYS A 90 10.44 -16.22 -5.72
N PHE A 91 9.99 -16.28 -4.47
CA PHE A 91 8.61 -16.17 -3.98
C PHE A 91 7.61 -17.16 -4.59
N LYS A 92 8.08 -18.30 -5.12
CA LYS A 92 7.22 -19.32 -5.73
C LYS A 92 6.21 -19.88 -4.73
N GLN A 93 6.64 -20.18 -3.50
CA GLN A 93 5.77 -20.67 -2.43
C GLN A 93 4.75 -19.59 -2.03
N HIS A 94 5.15 -18.31 -1.99
CA HIS A 94 4.22 -17.21 -1.70
C HIS A 94 3.14 -17.07 -2.77
N VAL A 95 3.51 -17.07 -4.05
CA VAL A 95 2.56 -16.96 -5.17
C VAL A 95 1.60 -18.16 -5.20
N ALA A 96 2.08 -19.37 -4.88
CA ALA A 96 1.21 -20.54 -4.75
C ALA A 96 0.20 -20.37 -3.60
N ALA A 97 0.64 -19.86 -2.44
CA ALA A 97 -0.23 -19.57 -1.31
C ALA A 97 -1.25 -18.46 -1.62
N ALA A 98 -0.81 -17.38 -2.28
CA ALA A 98 -1.67 -16.27 -2.73
C ALA A 98 -2.73 -16.76 -3.73
N TYR A 99 -2.34 -17.59 -4.71
CA TYR A 99 -3.25 -18.24 -5.65
C TYR A 99 -4.30 -19.09 -4.93
N ALA A 100 -3.88 -19.94 -4.01
CA ALA A 100 -4.77 -20.82 -3.26
C ALA A 100 -5.75 -20.02 -2.38
N LYS A 101 -5.27 -18.97 -1.73
CA LYS A 101 -6.09 -18.06 -0.91
C LYS A 101 -7.11 -17.31 -1.78
N GLY A 102 -6.67 -16.72 -2.88
CA GLY A 102 -7.54 -16.00 -3.82
C GLY A 102 -8.62 -16.92 -4.43
N SER A 103 -8.22 -18.10 -4.93
CA SER A 103 -9.16 -19.09 -5.50
C SER A 103 -10.23 -19.53 -4.49
N ARG A 104 -9.84 -19.73 -3.22
CA ARG A 104 -10.77 -20.09 -2.14
C ARG A 104 -11.80 -18.98 -1.89
N LEU A 105 -11.36 -17.72 -1.81
CA LEU A 105 -12.24 -16.58 -1.63
C LEU A 105 -13.21 -16.40 -2.81
N VAL A 106 -12.71 -16.54 -4.04
CA VAL A 106 -13.56 -16.50 -5.25
C VAL A 106 -14.59 -17.62 -5.24
N SER A 107 -14.22 -18.82 -4.82
CA SER A 107 -15.16 -19.94 -4.68
C SER A 107 -16.28 -19.62 -3.66
N GLN A 108 -15.94 -18.98 -2.55
CA GLN A 108 -16.94 -18.52 -1.57
C GLN A 108 -17.86 -17.44 -2.15
N ILE A 109 -17.30 -16.42 -2.84
CA ILE A 109 -18.10 -15.38 -3.52
C ILE A 109 -19.05 -16.02 -4.53
N ARG A 110 -18.57 -16.98 -5.33
CA ARG A 110 -19.39 -17.70 -6.31
C ARG A 110 -20.54 -18.46 -5.66
N ARG A 111 -20.33 -19.04 -4.47
CA ARG A 111 -21.40 -19.71 -3.71
C ARG A 111 -22.47 -18.73 -3.21
N LEU A 112 -22.11 -17.48 -2.94
CA LEU A 112 -23.06 -16.44 -2.55
C LEU A 112 -23.81 -15.86 -3.77
N ALA A 113 -23.11 -15.67 -4.89
CA ALA A 113 -23.63 -15.10 -6.13
C ALA A 113 -24.40 -16.12 -7.00
N THR A 114 -25.33 -16.87 -6.41
CA THR A 114 -26.20 -17.77 -7.17
C THR A 114 -27.33 -17.00 -7.86
N ALA A 115 -27.82 -17.53 -8.99
CA ALA A 115 -28.92 -16.94 -9.78
C ALA A 115 -30.20 -16.65 -8.96
N ARG A 116 -30.39 -17.35 -7.83
CA ARG A 116 -31.51 -17.15 -6.92
C ARG A 116 -31.36 -15.93 -5.99
N ASN A 117 -30.12 -15.50 -5.72
CA ASN A 117 -29.82 -14.53 -4.66
C ASN A 117 -29.35 -13.16 -5.18
N GLY A 118 -29.18 -12.97 -6.50
CA GLY A 118 -29.03 -11.65 -7.12
C GLY A 118 -27.80 -10.82 -6.72
N LEU A 119 -26.76 -11.43 -6.12
CA LEU A 119 -25.61 -10.69 -5.54
C LEU A 119 -24.54 -10.24 -6.55
N THR A 120 -24.89 -10.09 -7.82
CA THR A 120 -23.96 -9.85 -8.92
C THR A 120 -23.13 -8.57 -8.69
N MET A 121 -23.76 -7.47 -8.26
CA MET A 121 -23.07 -6.20 -7.97
C MET A 121 -22.22 -6.23 -6.70
N GLN A 122 -22.66 -6.95 -5.66
CA GLN A 122 -21.91 -7.06 -4.40
C GLN A 122 -20.65 -7.94 -4.56
N ALA A 123 -20.69 -8.91 -5.48
CA ALA A 123 -19.54 -9.75 -5.81
C ALA A 123 -18.34 -8.93 -6.33
N PHE A 124 -18.58 -7.84 -7.07
CA PHE A 124 -17.53 -6.89 -7.47
C PHE A 124 -16.89 -6.20 -6.27
N GLY A 125 -17.72 -5.75 -5.32
CA GLY A 125 -17.24 -5.17 -4.06
C GLY A 125 -16.36 -6.15 -3.29
N PHE A 126 -16.79 -7.41 -3.12
CA PHE A 126 -15.99 -8.43 -2.44
C PHE A 126 -14.69 -8.77 -3.18
N TYR A 127 -14.72 -8.82 -4.51
CA TYR A 127 -13.50 -9.04 -5.28
C TYR A 127 -12.45 -7.94 -5.02
N LEU A 128 -12.85 -6.68 -5.17
CA LEU A 128 -11.95 -5.53 -4.99
C LEU A 128 -11.53 -5.31 -3.54
N ALA A 129 -12.43 -5.54 -2.57
CA ALA A 129 -12.17 -5.26 -1.16
C ALA A 129 -11.55 -6.44 -0.40
N VAL A 130 -11.73 -7.68 -0.85
CA VAL A 130 -11.31 -8.89 -0.12
C VAL A 130 -10.32 -9.71 -0.92
N VAL A 131 -10.65 -10.09 -2.17
CA VAL A 131 -9.80 -11.00 -2.96
C VAL A 131 -8.50 -10.32 -3.37
N VAL A 132 -8.59 -9.14 -4.00
CA VAL A 132 -7.42 -8.39 -4.48
C VAL A 132 -6.44 -8.09 -3.35
N PRO A 133 -6.84 -7.46 -2.22
CA PRO A 133 -5.91 -7.20 -1.12
C PRO A 133 -5.36 -8.47 -0.48
N SER A 134 -6.13 -9.55 -0.44
CA SER A 134 -5.68 -10.82 0.14
C SER A 134 -4.59 -11.53 -0.67
N MET A 135 -4.66 -11.44 -2.01
CA MET A 135 -3.72 -12.13 -2.89
C MET A 135 -2.55 -11.24 -3.35
N LEU A 136 -2.73 -9.92 -3.38
CA LEU A 136 -1.71 -8.93 -3.79
C LEU A 136 -1.14 -8.15 -2.59
N TYR A 137 -1.34 -8.64 -1.37
CA TYR A 137 -0.66 -8.12 -0.19
C TYR A 137 0.86 -8.18 -0.39
N ALA A 138 1.54 -7.04 -0.25
CA ALA A 138 2.98 -6.89 -0.48
C ALA A 138 3.43 -7.26 -1.92
N ALA A 139 2.58 -7.08 -2.93
CA ALA A 139 2.93 -7.35 -4.34
C ALA A 139 4.22 -6.67 -4.79
N ASP A 140 4.53 -5.49 -4.25
CA ASP A 140 5.77 -4.72 -4.47
C ASP A 140 7.04 -5.42 -3.95
N THR A 141 6.90 -6.46 -3.12
CA THR A 141 8.03 -7.25 -2.60
C THR A 141 8.35 -8.48 -3.45
N PHE A 142 7.33 -9.15 -4.01
CA PHE A 142 7.47 -10.43 -4.70
C PHE A 142 7.11 -10.41 -6.19
N MET A 143 6.64 -9.27 -6.69
CA MET A 143 6.32 -9.05 -8.10
C MET A 143 7.09 -7.85 -8.63
N THR A 144 7.52 -7.99 -9.88
CA THR A 144 8.06 -6.91 -10.70
C THR A 144 7.16 -6.71 -11.90
N PRO A 145 6.91 -5.45 -12.31
CA PRO A 145 6.01 -5.12 -13.40
C PRO A 145 6.45 -5.76 -14.71
N LEU A 146 5.48 -6.07 -15.55
CA LEU A 146 5.72 -6.64 -16.86
C LEU A 146 6.15 -5.54 -17.82
N ARG A 147 7.33 -5.69 -18.41
CA ARG A 147 7.84 -4.73 -19.41
C ARG A 147 8.57 -5.42 -20.52
N THR A 148 8.38 -4.95 -21.75
CA THR A 148 9.23 -5.35 -22.88
C THR A 148 10.41 -4.39 -22.92
N LEU A 149 11.62 -4.91 -22.70
CA LEU A 149 12.83 -4.09 -22.76
C LEU A 149 13.15 -3.75 -24.22
N GLU A 150 13.77 -2.59 -24.43
CA GLU A 150 14.18 -2.16 -25.77
C GLU A 150 15.13 -3.20 -26.40
N GLY A 151 14.86 -3.59 -27.65
CA GLY A 151 15.60 -4.64 -28.35
C GLY A 151 15.25 -6.08 -27.95
N HIS A 152 14.28 -6.28 -27.04
CA HIS A 152 13.79 -7.61 -26.66
C HIS A 152 12.37 -7.85 -27.20
N THR A 153 12.10 -9.07 -27.65
CA THR A 153 10.76 -9.49 -28.14
C THR A 153 9.87 -10.09 -27.05
N TRP A 154 10.44 -10.40 -25.89
CA TRP A 154 9.73 -11.09 -24.80
C TRP A 154 9.49 -10.14 -23.63
N GLN A 155 8.41 -10.37 -22.89
CA GLN A 155 8.12 -9.64 -21.65
C GLN A 155 9.09 -10.07 -20.54
N HIS A 156 9.66 -9.08 -19.86
CA HIS A 156 10.46 -9.23 -18.66
C HIS A 156 9.62 -8.96 -17.41
N GLY A 157 10.13 -9.41 -16.26
CA GLY A 157 9.49 -9.25 -14.96
C GLY A 157 8.82 -10.53 -14.48
N SER A 158 7.84 -10.40 -13.58
CA SER A 158 7.21 -11.53 -12.91
C SER A 158 6.12 -12.21 -13.75
N VAL A 159 6.39 -12.46 -15.04
CA VAL A 159 5.42 -12.98 -16.04
C VAL A 159 4.70 -14.23 -15.53
N GLY A 160 5.45 -15.20 -15.00
CA GLY A 160 4.88 -16.44 -14.47
C GLY A 160 3.97 -16.22 -13.24
N HIS A 161 4.33 -15.28 -12.36
CA HIS A 161 3.53 -14.95 -11.18
C HIS A 161 2.23 -14.24 -11.59
N VAL A 162 2.34 -13.23 -12.46
CA VAL A 162 1.19 -12.48 -12.99
C VAL A 162 0.23 -13.43 -13.70
N ARG A 163 0.73 -14.27 -14.61
CA ARG A 163 -0.12 -15.25 -15.33
C ARG A 163 -0.84 -16.20 -14.39
N ARG A 164 -0.17 -16.68 -13.33
CA ARG A 164 -0.76 -17.60 -12.35
C ARG A 164 -1.86 -16.92 -11.54
N LEU A 165 -1.64 -15.70 -11.07
CA LEU A 165 -2.64 -14.96 -10.28
C LEU A 165 -3.78 -14.38 -11.14
N ALA A 166 -3.52 -14.07 -12.42
CA ALA A 166 -4.55 -13.67 -13.38
C ALA A 166 -5.64 -14.74 -13.56
N ALA A 167 -5.31 -16.02 -13.36
CA ALA A 167 -6.30 -17.09 -13.37
C ALA A 167 -7.34 -16.93 -12.24
N VAL A 168 -6.97 -16.35 -11.09
CA VAL A 168 -7.93 -16.02 -10.01
C VAL A 168 -8.84 -14.87 -10.44
N GLN A 169 -8.31 -13.83 -11.08
CA GLN A 169 -9.13 -12.75 -11.66
C GLN A 169 -10.12 -13.31 -12.69
N ARG A 170 -9.67 -14.20 -13.59
CA ARG A 170 -10.58 -14.86 -14.55
C ARG A 170 -11.68 -15.67 -13.86
N GLN A 171 -11.37 -16.43 -12.82
CA GLN A 171 -12.37 -17.15 -12.04
C GLN A 171 -13.40 -16.20 -11.43
N ALA A 172 -12.95 -15.06 -10.89
CA ALA A 172 -13.82 -14.04 -10.33
C ALA A 172 -14.70 -13.40 -11.40
N LEU A 173 -14.13 -13.00 -12.54
CA LEU A 173 -14.85 -12.42 -13.67
C LEU A 173 -15.98 -13.31 -14.14
N LEU A 174 -15.73 -14.61 -14.33
CA LEU A 174 -16.77 -15.55 -14.72
C LEU A 174 -17.87 -15.67 -13.66
N ALA A 175 -17.52 -15.65 -12.38
CA ALA A 175 -18.49 -15.68 -11.28
C ALA A 175 -19.32 -14.38 -11.18
N MET A 176 -18.71 -13.22 -11.42
CA MET A 176 -19.35 -11.91 -11.34
C MET A 176 -20.19 -11.59 -12.57
N THR A 177 -19.75 -11.97 -13.76
CA THR A 177 -20.48 -11.66 -15.01
C THR A 177 -21.49 -12.73 -15.40
N GLY A 178 -21.35 -13.95 -14.87
CA GLY A 178 -22.14 -15.11 -15.30
C GLY A 178 -21.83 -15.58 -16.73
N ALA A 179 -20.75 -15.07 -17.35
CA ALA A 179 -20.39 -15.40 -18.70
C ALA A 179 -19.94 -16.87 -18.88
N LEU A 180 -19.99 -17.34 -20.12
CA LEU A 180 -19.52 -18.68 -20.49
C LEU A 180 -18.01 -18.82 -20.22
N ARG A 181 -17.58 -20.05 -19.89
CA ARG A 181 -16.16 -20.35 -19.65
C ARG A 181 -15.24 -20.07 -20.85
N SER A 182 -15.79 -20.03 -22.06
CA SER A 182 -15.09 -19.71 -23.31
C SER A 182 -14.98 -18.21 -23.58
N ALA A 183 -15.65 -17.35 -22.79
CA ALA A 183 -15.62 -15.91 -23.01
C ALA A 183 -14.18 -15.36 -22.92
N PRO A 184 -13.75 -14.51 -23.87
CA PRO A 184 -12.43 -13.86 -23.83
C PRO A 184 -12.23 -13.05 -22.54
N THR A 185 -11.05 -13.16 -21.91
CA THR A 185 -10.79 -12.50 -20.59
C THR A 185 -10.83 -10.99 -20.70
N ASP A 186 -10.23 -10.44 -21.75
CA ASP A 186 -10.21 -9.00 -22.06
C ASP A 186 -11.62 -8.42 -22.20
N ALA A 187 -12.52 -9.12 -22.89
CA ALA A 187 -13.92 -8.74 -22.97
C ALA A 187 -14.60 -8.75 -21.59
N LEU A 188 -14.33 -9.76 -20.75
CA LEU A 188 -14.86 -9.82 -19.39
C LEU A 188 -14.33 -8.68 -18.52
N GLU A 189 -13.04 -8.35 -18.60
CA GLU A 189 -12.42 -7.25 -17.87
C GLU A 189 -13.05 -5.91 -18.26
N ALA A 190 -13.21 -5.66 -19.57
CA ALA A 190 -13.86 -4.46 -20.08
C ALA A 190 -15.34 -4.35 -19.61
N HIS A 191 -16.11 -5.43 -19.72
CA HIS A 191 -17.50 -5.46 -19.24
C HIS A 191 -17.61 -5.27 -17.73
N ALA A 192 -16.66 -5.82 -16.98
CA ALA A 192 -16.56 -5.71 -15.53
C ALA A 192 -16.00 -4.35 -15.06
N ARG A 193 -15.52 -3.50 -15.98
CA ARG A 193 -14.76 -2.26 -15.69
C ARG A 193 -13.58 -2.53 -14.74
N LEU A 194 -12.94 -3.70 -14.90
CA LEU A 194 -11.74 -4.07 -14.16
C LEU A 194 -10.51 -3.87 -15.04
N LEU A 195 -9.40 -3.49 -14.42
CA LEU A 195 -8.13 -3.44 -15.11
C LEU A 195 -7.72 -4.86 -15.53
N PRO A 196 -7.11 -5.03 -16.71
CA PRO A 196 -6.28 -6.19 -17.01
C PRO A 196 -5.37 -6.51 -15.83
N PHE A 197 -5.24 -7.79 -15.49
CA PHE A 197 -4.62 -8.19 -14.22
C PHE A 197 -3.18 -7.71 -14.08
N ASP A 198 -2.43 -7.67 -15.18
CA ASP A 198 -1.09 -7.10 -15.25
C ASP A 198 -1.08 -5.60 -14.92
N LEU A 199 -2.02 -4.83 -15.47
CA LEU A 199 -2.19 -3.40 -15.14
C LEU A 199 -2.67 -3.17 -13.71
N LEU A 200 -3.44 -4.09 -13.13
CA LEU A 200 -3.81 -4.05 -11.71
C LEU A 200 -2.57 -4.21 -10.82
N VAL A 201 -1.72 -5.20 -11.11
CA VAL A 201 -0.45 -5.40 -10.42
C VAL A 201 0.43 -4.17 -10.58
N ASP A 202 0.53 -3.64 -11.81
CA ASP A 202 1.32 -2.46 -12.12
C ASP A 202 0.87 -1.24 -11.30
N LYS A 203 -0.44 -0.97 -11.25
CA LYS A 203 -1.02 0.09 -10.42
C LYS A 203 -0.64 -0.04 -8.94
N LEU A 204 -0.66 -1.25 -8.38
CA LEU A 204 -0.32 -1.49 -6.98
C LEU A 204 1.17 -1.28 -6.71
N CYS A 205 2.03 -1.85 -7.56
CA CYS A 205 3.48 -1.71 -7.49
C CYS A 205 3.91 -0.26 -7.68
N HIS A 206 3.35 0.45 -8.67
CA HIS A 206 3.59 1.87 -8.90
C HIS A 206 3.19 2.71 -7.69
N ARG A 207 2.00 2.48 -7.11
CA ARG A 207 1.55 3.19 -5.91
C ARG A 207 2.48 2.96 -4.71
N ALA A 208 2.99 1.74 -4.54
CA ALA A 208 3.96 1.43 -3.50
C ALA A 208 5.30 2.15 -3.74
N ALA A 209 5.82 2.12 -4.97
CA ALA A 209 7.06 2.79 -5.35
C ALA A 209 6.98 4.32 -5.15
N VAL A 210 5.89 4.94 -5.60
CA VAL A 210 5.59 6.37 -5.38
C VAL A 210 5.59 6.71 -3.89
N ARG A 211 4.92 5.89 -3.05
CA ARG A 211 4.91 6.09 -1.59
C ARG A 211 6.29 6.02 -0.97
N LEU A 212 7.14 5.11 -1.44
CA LEU A 212 8.52 4.97 -1.00
C LEU A 212 9.38 6.19 -1.41
N CYS A 213 9.19 6.71 -2.62
CA CYS A 213 9.89 7.91 -3.09
C CYS A 213 9.42 9.19 -2.39
N ALA A 214 8.17 9.24 -1.94
CA ALA A 214 7.60 10.37 -1.20
C ALA A 214 7.96 10.36 0.31
N LEU A 215 8.79 9.43 0.78
CA LEU A 215 9.19 9.41 2.19
C LEU A 215 10.06 10.62 2.55
N PRO A 216 9.91 11.20 3.75
CA PRO A 216 10.79 12.27 4.21
C PRO A 216 12.18 11.71 4.52
N ASP A 217 13.20 12.56 4.48
CA ASP A 217 14.60 12.23 4.77
C ASP A 217 14.81 11.59 6.16
N SER A 218 13.94 11.92 7.11
CA SER A 218 13.96 11.36 8.47
C SER A 218 13.48 9.91 8.53
N HIS A 219 12.85 9.39 7.46
CA HIS A 219 12.32 8.03 7.45
C HIS A 219 13.46 7.00 7.28
N PRO A 220 13.49 5.91 8.08
CA PRO A 220 14.57 4.91 8.01
C PRO A 220 14.80 4.29 6.63
N LEU A 221 13.74 4.18 5.82
CA LEU A 221 13.82 3.64 4.45
C LEU A 221 14.29 4.66 3.40
N ALA A 222 14.23 5.97 3.66
CA ALA A 222 14.63 7.00 2.69
C ALA A 222 16.04 6.79 2.09
N PRO A 223 17.11 6.51 2.89
CA PRO A 223 18.44 6.26 2.32
C PRO A 223 18.49 4.99 1.46
N HIS A 224 17.69 3.98 1.77
CA HIS A 224 17.63 2.74 0.99
C HIS A 224 16.92 2.94 -0.35
N VAL A 225 15.83 3.71 -0.37
CA VAL A 225 15.09 4.07 -1.59
C VAL A 225 15.96 4.92 -2.51
N ARG A 226 16.66 5.93 -1.97
CA ARG A 226 17.61 6.74 -2.76
C ARG A 226 18.73 5.93 -3.38
N ARG A 227 19.29 4.98 -2.63
CA ARG A 227 20.34 4.09 -3.15
C ARG A 227 19.82 3.19 -4.27
N ALA A 228 18.61 2.66 -4.11
CA ALA A 228 18.01 1.78 -5.11
C ALA A 228 17.60 2.53 -6.39
N GLY A 229 17.20 3.79 -6.25
CA GLY A 229 16.95 4.71 -7.35
C GLY A 229 18.20 5.46 -7.79
N ALA A 230 19.42 4.95 -7.57
CA ALA A 230 20.65 5.48 -8.17
C ALA A 230 20.90 4.77 -9.53
N PRO A 231 22.05 4.94 -10.21
CA PRO A 231 22.33 4.23 -11.46
C PRO A 231 22.06 2.73 -11.35
N PHE A 232 21.33 2.20 -12.33
CA PHE A 232 20.79 0.85 -12.26
C PHE A 232 21.89 -0.21 -12.11
N VAL A 233 21.76 -1.05 -11.07
CA VAL A 233 22.79 -2.02 -10.70
C VAL A 233 22.76 -3.22 -11.66
N LYS A 234 23.94 -3.65 -12.15
CA LYS A 234 24.05 -4.76 -13.10
C LYS A 234 23.63 -6.11 -12.51
N SER A 235 23.93 -6.38 -11.23
CA SER A 235 23.70 -7.66 -10.55
C SER A 235 23.04 -7.49 -9.18
N HIS A 236 22.53 -8.59 -8.61
CA HIS A 236 21.92 -8.64 -7.27
C HIS A 236 20.78 -7.62 -7.05
N ARG A 237 19.95 -7.44 -8.08
CA ARG A 237 18.84 -6.50 -8.07
C ARG A 237 17.77 -6.97 -7.10
N SER A 238 17.35 -6.07 -6.21
CA SER A 238 16.17 -6.29 -5.38
C SER A 238 14.90 -5.84 -6.11
N ALA A 239 13.73 -6.24 -5.61
CA ALA A 239 12.45 -5.75 -6.11
C ALA A 239 12.41 -4.22 -6.17
N LEU A 240 12.96 -3.53 -5.15
CA LEU A 240 13.02 -2.07 -5.12
C LEU A 240 13.80 -1.46 -6.30
N HIS A 241 14.95 -2.05 -6.68
CA HIS A 241 15.70 -1.59 -7.85
C HIS A 241 14.88 -1.78 -9.14
N GLU A 242 14.23 -2.94 -9.27
CA GLU A 242 13.43 -3.26 -10.46
C GLU A 242 12.19 -2.37 -10.58
N LEU A 243 11.55 -1.99 -9.47
CA LEU A 243 10.40 -1.08 -9.45
C LEU A 243 10.79 0.35 -9.83
N LEU A 244 11.85 0.89 -9.21
CA LEU A 244 12.28 2.27 -9.47
C LEU A 244 12.78 2.45 -10.90
N ASP A 245 13.51 1.46 -11.44
CA ASP A 245 13.91 1.44 -12.84
C ASP A 245 12.72 1.31 -13.79
N ALA A 246 11.76 0.42 -13.48
CA ALA A 246 10.57 0.21 -14.31
C ALA A 246 9.80 1.51 -14.54
N TYR A 247 9.56 2.25 -13.45
CA TYR A 247 8.70 3.41 -13.45
C TYR A 247 9.46 4.72 -13.66
N ARG A 248 10.79 4.65 -13.85
CA ARG A 248 11.67 5.82 -13.94
C ARG A 248 11.44 6.80 -12.79
N LEU A 249 11.20 6.25 -11.59
CA LEU A 249 10.96 7.04 -10.39
C LEU A 249 12.29 7.34 -9.72
N TRP A 250 12.59 8.62 -9.58
CA TRP A 250 13.76 9.11 -8.88
C TRP A 250 13.29 9.82 -7.60
N PRO A 251 13.72 9.38 -6.41
CA PRO A 251 13.40 10.04 -5.15
C PRO A 251 14.22 11.33 -5.03
N ASP A 252 13.86 12.33 -5.83
CA ASP A 252 14.40 13.69 -5.79
C ASP A 252 13.32 14.66 -5.28
N HIS A 253 13.73 15.57 -4.40
CA HIS A 253 12.89 16.61 -3.81
C HIS A 253 12.28 17.56 -4.84
N LYS A 254 12.86 17.65 -6.04
CA LYS A 254 12.34 18.48 -7.14
C LYS A 254 11.20 17.82 -7.91
N THR A 255 11.15 16.49 -7.93
CA THR A 255 10.16 15.73 -8.72
C THR A 255 9.10 15.08 -7.85
N MET A 256 9.33 14.94 -6.54
CA MET A 256 8.45 14.24 -5.62
C MET A 256 8.12 15.09 -4.40
N GLU A 257 6.83 15.26 -4.12
CA GLU A 257 6.39 15.85 -2.85
C GLU A 257 6.72 14.89 -1.69
N GLY A 258 7.45 15.40 -0.70
CA GLY A 258 7.71 14.67 0.53
C GLY A 258 6.45 14.61 1.41
N ILE A 259 5.95 13.40 1.66
CA ILE A 259 4.78 13.15 2.50
C ILE A 259 5.25 12.66 3.87
N GLN A 260 5.01 13.46 4.91
CA GLN A 260 5.21 12.97 6.27
C GLN A 260 4.23 11.83 6.58
N VAL A 261 4.77 10.62 6.72
CA VAL A 261 4.01 9.39 6.98
C VAL A 261 3.22 9.50 8.28
N THR A 262 3.86 10.07 9.31
CA THR A 262 3.22 10.35 10.59
C THR A 262 2.89 11.83 10.61
N ARG A 263 1.64 12.18 10.29
CA ARG A 263 1.22 13.59 10.30
C ARG A 263 1.36 14.20 11.69
N LEU A 264 1.07 13.43 12.74
CA LEU A 264 0.90 13.92 14.11
C LEU A 264 1.30 12.83 15.14
N HIS A 265 1.85 13.25 16.29
CA HIS A 265 2.21 12.35 17.39
C HIS A 265 0.97 11.62 17.97
N PRO A 266 1.07 10.38 18.51
CA PRO A 266 -0.08 9.64 19.06
C PRO A 266 -0.89 10.37 20.15
N ARG A 267 -0.29 11.33 20.84
CA ARG A 267 -0.96 12.20 21.84
C ARG A 267 -1.48 13.52 21.28
N TRP A 268 -1.35 13.75 19.98
CA TRP A 268 -1.83 14.98 19.37
C TRP A 268 -3.35 15.05 19.45
N GLN A 269 -3.88 16.19 19.87
CA GLN A 269 -5.30 16.47 19.86
C GLN A 269 -5.56 17.63 18.89
N PRO A 270 -6.63 17.53 18.06
CA PRO A 270 -6.99 18.63 17.19
C PRO A 270 -7.34 19.86 18.03
N ARG A 271 -6.78 21.01 17.64
CA ARG A 271 -7.13 22.31 18.26
C ARG A 271 -8.51 22.80 17.85
N HIS A 272 -9.16 22.10 16.93
CA HIS A 272 -10.50 22.38 16.45
C HIS A 272 -11.43 21.20 16.78
N ARG A 273 -12.72 21.48 16.93
CA ARG A 273 -13.77 20.47 17.00
C ARG A 273 -14.44 20.39 15.64
N VAL A 274 -14.67 19.18 15.15
CA VAL A 274 -15.42 18.94 13.91
C VAL A 274 -16.81 18.47 14.31
N HIS A 275 -17.83 19.15 13.80
CA HIS A 275 -19.23 18.81 14.00
C HIS A 275 -19.86 18.61 12.62
N ILE A 276 -20.35 17.39 12.34
CA ILE A 276 -21.08 17.06 11.11
C ILE A 276 -22.50 16.70 11.53
N LEU A 277 -23.47 17.46 11.05
CA LEU A 277 -24.88 17.31 11.43
C LEU A 277 -25.62 16.46 10.40
N ASP A 278 -26.62 15.71 10.87
CA ASP A 278 -27.33 14.72 10.04
C ASP A 278 -28.10 15.34 8.87
N ASN A 279 -28.53 16.60 9.01
CA ASN A 279 -29.32 17.28 8.01
C ASN A 279 -29.17 18.81 8.07
N ARG A 280 -29.66 19.46 7.02
CA ARG A 280 -29.61 20.91 6.83
C ARG A 280 -30.37 21.69 7.91
N ASP A 281 -31.52 21.19 8.37
CA ASP A 281 -32.35 21.90 9.34
C ASP A 281 -31.67 21.99 10.71
N LYS A 282 -31.03 20.90 11.14
CA LYS A 282 -30.18 20.88 12.34
C LYS A 282 -28.99 21.82 12.18
N ALA A 283 -28.37 21.87 11.00
CA ALA A 283 -27.25 22.78 10.73
C ALA A 283 -27.67 24.26 10.83
N ALA A 284 -28.82 24.63 10.29
CA ALA A 284 -29.34 25.99 10.41
C ALA A 284 -29.66 26.36 11.87
N ALA A 285 -30.31 25.45 12.61
CA ALA A 285 -30.62 25.69 14.03
C ALA A 285 -29.36 25.85 14.89
N GLU A 286 -28.32 25.04 14.64
CA GLU A 286 -27.05 25.18 15.36
C GLU A 286 -26.31 26.47 14.95
N ASP A 287 -26.34 26.84 13.67
CA ASP A 287 -25.73 28.08 13.19
C ASP A 287 -26.29 29.33 13.88
N GLU A 288 -27.62 29.37 14.09
CA GLU A 288 -28.26 30.44 14.87
C GLU A 288 -27.72 30.49 16.31
N ALA A 289 -27.56 29.34 16.96
CA ALA A 289 -27.00 29.25 18.31
C ALA A 289 -25.52 29.69 18.34
N TRP A 290 -24.72 29.31 17.35
CA TRP A 290 -23.34 29.80 17.20
C TRP A 290 -23.30 31.30 16.93
N GLY A 291 -24.28 31.85 16.20
CA GLY A 291 -24.39 33.28 15.96
C GLY A 291 -24.63 34.14 17.20
N MET A 292 -25.18 33.55 18.27
CA MET A 292 -25.30 34.21 19.57
C MET A 292 -23.96 34.35 20.30
N HIS A 293 -23.01 33.46 20.00
CA HIS A 293 -21.64 33.58 20.49
C HIS A 293 -20.96 34.67 19.65
N ARG A 294 -20.54 35.77 20.28
CA ARG A 294 -19.88 36.93 19.62
C ARG A 294 -18.48 36.57 19.09
N ALA A 295 -18.40 35.59 18.22
CA ALA A 295 -17.19 35.07 17.59
C ALA A 295 -17.19 35.34 16.08
N TYR A 296 -16.01 35.27 15.47
CA TYR A 296 -15.85 35.31 14.03
C TYR A 296 -16.46 34.03 13.42
N ARG A 297 -17.25 34.19 12.36
CA ARG A 297 -17.87 33.07 11.63
C ARG A 297 -17.54 33.19 10.16
N VAL A 298 -16.89 32.17 9.61
CA VAL A 298 -16.53 32.08 8.19
C VAL A 298 -17.36 30.98 7.56
N TYR A 299 -18.05 31.30 6.47
CA TYR A 299 -18.77 30.35 5.64
C TYR A 299 -18.09 30.30 4.29
N THR A 300 -17.93 29.10 3.75
CA THR A 300 -17.28 28.87 2.47
C THR A 300 -18.09 27.84 1.72
N ASP A 301 -18.40 28.12 0.45
CA ASP A 301 -19.11 27.18 -0.41
C ASP A 301 -18.63 27.26 -1.87
N GLY A 302 -18.58 26.10 -2.52
CA GLY A 302 -18.28 25.95 -3.93
C GLY A 302 -19.54 25.56 -4.71
N SER A 303 -19.74 26.16 -5.88
CA SER A 303 -20.94 25.91 -6.69
C SER A 303 -20.60 25.63 -8.15
N ASP A 304 -21.43 24.80 -8.77
CA ASP A 304 -21.56 24.69 -10.23
C ASP A 304 -23.00 25.05 -10.57
N PHE A 305 -23.16 26.17 -11.29
CA PHE A 305 -24.46 26.68 -11.66
C PHE A 305 -24.47 27.14 -13.11
N LYS A 306 -25.44 26.62 -13.88
CA LYS A 306 -25.65 26.96 -15.30
C LYS A 306 -24.38 26.86 -16.16
N GLY A 307 -23.50 25.89 -15.87
CA GLY A 307 -22.29 25.65 -16.65
C GLY A 307 -21.10 26.55 -16.28
N GLY A 308 -21.19 27.30 -15.18
CA GLY A 308 -20.09 28.05 -14.59
C GLY A 308 -19.79 27.57 -13.17
N VAL A 309 -18.51 27.46 -12.85
CA VAL A 309 -18.00 27.06 -11.54
C VAL A 309 -17.53 28.30 -10.79
N GLY A 310 -18.01 28.45 -9.55
CA GLY A 310 -17.70 29.60 -8.71
C GLY A 310 -17.54 29.23 -7.23
N ALA A 311 -16.82 30.08 -6.51
CA ALA A 311 -16.53 29.95 -5.09
C ALA A 311 -16.93 31.23 -4.36
N ALA A 312 -17.50 31.13 -3.16
CA ALA A 312 -17.85 32.29 -2.34
C ALA A 312 -17.57 32.06 -0.84
N ALA A 313 -16.90 33.02 -0.23
CA ALA A 313 -16.62 33.05 1.20
C ALA A 313 -17.26 34.27 1.87
N LEU A 314 -17.85 34.08 3.04
CA LEU A 314 -18.44 35.13 3.85
C LEU A 314 -17.82 35.12 5.25
N LEU A 315 -17.44 36.30 5.75
CA LEU A 315 -16.97 36.48 7.13
C LEU A 315 -17.92 37.42 7.90
N TYR A 316 -18.52 36.90 8.96
CA TYR A 316 -19.22 37.69 9.96
C TYR A 316 -18.27 38.07 11.09
N VAL A 317 -18.08 39.38 11.27
CA VAL A 317 -17.28 39.96 12.35
C VAL A 317 -18.20 40.42 13.48
N PRO A 318 -17.92 40.09 14.76
CA PRO A 318 -18.72 40.57 15.88
C PRO A 318 -18.88 42.10 15.87
N GLY A 319 -20.14 42.57 15.96
CA GLY A 319 -20.45 44.00 15.98
C GLY A 319 -20.55 44.69 14.62
N ARG A 320 -20.31 43.98 13.49
CA ARG A 320 -20.64 44.50 12.15
C ARG A 320 -21.99 43.97 11.69
N ALA A 321 -22.79 44.86 11.08
CA ALA A 321 -24.12 44.52 10.57
C ALA A 321 -24.08 43.71 9.26
N GLN A 322 -23.03 43.87 8.45
CA GLN A 322 -22.88 43.15 7.17
C GLN A 322 -21.61 42.29 7.16
N PRO A 323 -21.67 41.08 6.56
CA PRO A 323 -20.50 40.24 6.39
C PRO A 323 -19.55 40.83 5.35
N LYS A 324 -18.24 40.54 5.49
CA LYS A 324 -17.30 40.69 4.37
C LYS A 324 -17.51 39.52 3.41
N VAL A 325 -17.40 39.77 2.10
CA VAL A 325 -17.66 38.75 1.08
C VAL A 325 -16.51 38.76 0.07
N LEU A 326 -16.01 37.57 -0.26
CA LEU A 326 -15.16 37.33 -1.43
C LEU A 326 -15.82 36.29 -2.32
N GLN A 327 -15.74 36.49 -3.63
CA GLN A 327 -16.29 35.57 -4.62
C GLN A 327 -15.35 35.49 -5.82
N LEU A 328 -15.24 34.30 -6.40
CA LEU A 328 -14.44 34.05 -7.59
C LEU A 328 -15.19 33.14 -8.54
N HIS A 329 -15.26 33.54 -9.81
CA HIS A 329 -15.68 32.64 -10.88
C HIS A 329 -14.45 31.97 -11.47
N LEU A 330 -14.35 30.65 -11.33
CA LEU A 330 -13.21 29.87 -11.79
C LEU A 330 -13.24 29.73 -13.32
N GLY A 331 -14.42 29.50 -13.89
CA GLY A 331 -14.59 29.30 -15.32
C GLY A 331 -15.71 28.29 -15.65
N PRO A 332 -15.77 27.80 -16.88
CA PRO A 332 -16.83 26.88 -17.31
C PRO A 332 -16.67 25.49 -16.67
N SER A 333 -17.79 24.81 -16.41
CA SER A 333 -17.83 23.46 -15.80
C SER A 333 -17.21 22.35 -16.68
N SER A 334 -16.84 22.67 -17.92
CA SER A 334 -16.07 21.78 -18.79
C SER A 334 -14.56 21.76 -18.49
N GLN A 335 -14.07 22.77 -17.77
CA GLN A 335 -12.64 22.95 -17.44
C GLN A 335 -12.39 22.88 -15.94
N HIS A 336 -13.37 23.31 -15.13
CA HIS A 336 -13.27 23.36 -13.69
C HIS A 336 -14.31 22.47 -13.03
N THR A 337 -14.04 22.04 -11.80
CA THR A 337 -14.95 21.19 -11.02
C THR A 337 -15.36 21.86 -9.70
N VAL A 338 -16.50 21.44 -9.13
CA VAL A 338 -16.91 21.90 -7.79
C VAL A 338 -15.83 21.61 -6.75
N TYR A 339 -15.09 20.50 -6.86
CA TYR A 339 -13.99 20.20 -5.96
C TYR A 339 -12.85 21.24 -6.02
N GLU A 340 -12.57 21.79 -7.20
CA GLU A 340 -11.62 22.91 -7.32
C GLU A 340 -12.17 24.17 -6.66
N ALA A 341 -13.46 24.47 -6.84
CA ALA A 341 -14.11 25.60 -6.17
C ALA A 341 -14.09 25.47 -4.64
N GLU A 342 -14.31 24.26 -4.10
CA GLU A 342 -14.21 23.96 -2.67
C GLU A 342 -12.80 24.20 -2.11
N LEU A 343 -11.75 23.94 -2.90
CA LEU A 343 -10.38 24.26 -2.50
C LEU A 343 -10.09 25.76 -2.55
N VAL A 344 -10.55 26.43 -3.62
CA VAL A 344 -10.38 27.87 -3.79
C VAL A 344 -11.11 28.65 -2.70
N VAL A 345 -12.30 28.21 -2.31
CA VAL A 345 -13.11 28.95 -1.32
C VAL A 345 -12.49 28.92 0.07
N ILE A 346 -11.73 27.87 0.41
CA ILE A 346 -10.96 27.82 1.66
C ILE A 346 -9.91 28.95 1.67
N LEU A 347 -9.23 29.18 0.54
CA LEU A 347 -8.26 30.29 0.41
C LEU A 347 -8.95 31.64 0.55
N LEU A 348 -10.11 31.84 -0.08
CA LEU A 348 -10.90 33.07 0.05
C LEU A 348 -11.37 33.29 1.50
N GLY A 349 -11.80 32.23 2.18
CA GLY A 349 -12.20 32.28 3.59
C GLY A 349 -11.05 32.66 4.52
N MET A 350 -9.83 32.17 4.23
CA MET A 350 -8.63 32.55 4.98
C MET A 350 -8.21 34.00 4.72
N GLU A 351 -8.32 34.51 3.50
CA GLU A 351 -7.99 35.90 3.15
C GLU A 351 -8.94 36.92 3.82
N LEU A 352 -10.15 36.49 4.19
CA LEU A 352 -11.12 37.34 4.87
C LEU A 352 -10.79 37.61 6.35
N LEU A 353 -10.12 36.64 7.01
CA LEU A 353 -9.74 36.66 8.43
C LEU A 353 -8.57 37.61 8.68
#